data_AF-A0A1I0C4X5-F1
#
_entry.id   AF-A0A1I0C4X5-F1
#
_cell.length_a   1.000
_cell.length_b   1.000
_cell.length_c   1.000
_cell.angle_alpha   90.00
_cell.angle_beta   90.00
_cell.angle_gamma   90.00
#
_symmetry.space_group_name_H-M   'P 1'
#
loop_
_entity.id
_entity.type
_entity.pdbx_description
1 polymer ?
#
loop_
_entity_poly.entity_id
_entity_poly.type
_entity_poly.pdbx_seq_one_letter_code
_entity_poly.pdbx_strand_id
1 'polypeptide(L)' 'MNNKNKFTDDYKKEIVKLITELGKKTTDVARDIGVIPTTIRRWVKQYSL' A
#
# COMPACT_ATOMS: atom_id res chain seq x y z
N MET A 1 18.44 -16.15 2.89
CA MET A 1 17.00 -16.20 2.59
C MET A 1 16.43 -14.78 2.67
N ASN A 2 15.86 -14.27 1.57
CA ASN A 2 15.33 -12.90 1.52
C ASN A 2 13.93 -12.86 2.17
N ASN A 3 13.86 -12.40 3.43
CA ASN A 3 12.61 -12.09 4.16
C ASN A 3 11.89 -10.87 3.55
N LYS A 4 11.58 -10.91 2.25
CA LYS A 4 11.17 -9.72 1.48
C LYS A 4 9.67 -9.41 1.50
N ASN A 5 8.84 -10.26 2.11
CA ASN A 5 7.40 -10.04 2.16
C ASN A 5 6.89 -10.02 3.60
N LYS A 6 7.17 -8.92 4.31
CA LYS A 6 6.51 -8.61 5.59
C LYS A 6 5.00 -8.34 5.42
N PHE A 7 4.57 -8.06 4.20
CA PHE A 7 3.18 -7.77 3.83
C PHE A 7 2.70 -8.75 2.76
N THR A 8 1.56 -9.38 3.02
CA THR A 8 0.86 -10.27 2.08
C THR A 8 0.33 -9.49 0.88
N ASP A 9 0.09 -10.19 -0.24
CA ASP A 9 -0.48 -9.59 -1.46
C ASP A 9 -1.87 -9.00 -1.20
N ASP A 10 -2.68 -9.70 -0.41
CA ASP A 10 -4.03 -9.29 -0.04
C ASP A 10 -4.04 -7.97 0.75
N TYR A 11 -3.15 -7.85 1.74
CA TYR A 11 -2.95 -6.62 2.51
C TYR A 11 -2.59 -5.45 1.60
N LYS A 12 -1.69 -5.65 0.62
CA LYS A 12 -1.30 -4.59 -0.32
C LYS A 12 -2.48 -4.14 -1.19
N LYS A 13 -3.31 -5.08 -1.66
CA LYS A 13 -4.51 -4.79 -2.46
C LYS A 13 -5.54 -4.00 -1.67
N GLU A 14 -5.78 -4.34 -0.41
CA GLU A 14 -6.69 -3.60 0.46
C GLU A 14 -6.22 -2.14 0.62
N ILE A 15 -4.93 -1.92 0.89
CA ILE A 15 -4.36 -0.57 0.98
C ILE A 15 -4.51 0.21 -0.33
N VAL A 16 -4.30 -0.43 -1.48
CA VAL A 16 -4.48 0.23 -2.79
C VAL A 16 -5.95 0.62 -2.99
N LYS A 17 -6.90 -0.26 -2.67
CA LYS A 17 -8.34 0.04 -2.71
C LYS A 17 -8.72 1.23 -1.84
N LEU A 18 -8.18 1.34 -0.63
CA LEU A 18 -8.42 2.51 0.24
C LEU A 18 -7.97 3.83 -0.41
N ILE A 19 -6.98 3.80 -1.29
CA ILE A 19 -6.44 4.99 -1.95
C ILE A 19 -7.18 5.28 -3.25
N THR A 20 -7.44 4.25 -4.05
CA THR A 20 -8.08 4.40 -5.37
C THR A 20 -9.60 4.54 -5.28
N GLU A 21 -10.26 3.78 -4.41
CA GLU A 21 -11.73 3.77 -4.29
C GLU A 21 -12.23 4.83 -3.29
N LEU A 22 -11.59 4.94 -2.13
CA LEU A 22 -11.99 5.90 -1.08
C LEU A 22 -11.26 7.25 -1.19
N GLY A 23 -10.36 7.40 -2.17
CA GLY A 23 -9.64 8.66 -2.41
C GLY A 23 -8.71 9.09 -1.27
N LYS A 24 -8.33 8.18 -0.36
CA LYS A 24 -7.44 8.53 0.75
C LYS A 24 -6.05 8.90 0.23
N LYS A 25 -5.40 9.88 0.89
CA LYS A 25 -4.03 10.25 0.56
C LYS A 25 -3.07 9.15 0.99
N THR A 26 -2.12 8.85 0.10
CA THR A 26 -1.03 7.88 0.34
C THR A 26 -0.25 8.15 1.62
N THR A 27 -0.07 9.42 1.99
CA THR A 27 0.67 9.84 3.18
C THR A 27 -0.07 9.57 4.49
N ASP A 28 -1.39 9.69 4.46
CA ASP A 28 -2.23 9.49 5.65
C ASP A 28 -2.36 8.00 5.93
N VAL A 29 -2.66 7.21 4.89
CA VAL A 29 -2.70 5.74 4.99
C VAL A 29 -1.34 5.18 5.43
N ALA A 30 -0.23 5.74 4.92
CA ALA A 30 1.13 5.41 5.34
C ALA A 30 1.38 5.62 6.83
N ARG A 31 0.96 6.76 7.38
CA ARG A 31 1.10 7.07 8.80
C ARG A 31 0.26 6.13 9.66
N ASP A 32 -0.98 5.88 9.27
CA ASP A 32 -1.91 5.03 10.02
C ASP A 32 -1.40 3.59 10.18
N ILE A 33 -0.79 3.03 9.12
CA ILE A 33 -0.31 1.64 9.12
C ILE A 33 1.19 1.51 9.42
N GLY A 34 1.89 2.61 9.64
CA GLY A 34 3.33 2.63 9.93
C GLY A 34 4.20 2.20 8.75
N VAL A 35 3.80 2.51 7.52
CA VAL A 35 4.53 2.20 6.28
C VAL A 35 4.99 3.48 5.60
N ILE A 36 6.13 3.43 4.89
CA ILE A 36 6.64 4.59 4.18
C ILE A 36 5.75 4.88 2.95
N PRO A 37 5.38 6.15 2.67
CA PRO A 37 4.53 6.50 1.53
C PRO A 37 5.04 6.02 0.17
N THR A 38 6.36 5.90 0.00
CA THR A 38 7.00 5.40 -1.23
C THR A 38 6.65 3.93 -1.49
N THR A 39 6.57 3.11 -0.44
CA THR A 39 6.15 1.71 -0.51
C THR A 39 4.70 1.60 -1.00
N ILE A 40 3.82 2.45 -0.47
CA ILE A 40 2.42 2.45 -0.87
C ILE A 40 2.26 2.92 -2.32
N ARG A 41 2.97 3.96 -2.75
CA ARG A 41 2.99 4.39 -4.16
C ARG A 41 3.41 3.26 -5.09
N ARG A 42 4.38 2.44 -4.68
CA ARG A 42 4.79 1.26 -5.43
C ARG A 42 3.68 0.22 -5.53
N TRP A 43 2.94 -0.04 -4.46
CA TRP A 43 1.79 -0.95 -4.48
C TRP A 43 0.68 -0.41 -5.38
N VAL A 44 0.34 0.88 -5.27
CA VAL A 44 -0.66 1.51 -6.16
C VAL A 44 -0.26 1.31 -7.62
N LYS A 45 1.01 1.55 -7.99
CA LYS A 45 1.49 1.30 -9.35
C LYS A 45 1.45 -0.19 -9.78
N GLN A 46 1.59 -1.11 -8.82
CA GLN A 46 1.62 -2.55 -9.09
C GLN A 46 0.21 -3.17 -9.21
N TYR A 47 -0.77 -2.64 -8.49
CA TYR A 47 -2.13 -3.21 -8.41
C TYR A 47 -3.22 -2.33 -9.03
N SER A 48 -2.95 -1.05 -9.31
CA SER A 48 -3.82 -0.21 -10.13
C SER A 48 -3.57 -0.54 -11.60
N LEU A 49 -4.36 -1.49 -12.12
CA LEU A 49 -4.53 -1.73 -13.56
C LEU A 49 -5.49 -0.70 -14.16
#